data_AF-A0A9W7Y0M3-F1
#
_entry.id   AF-A0A9W7Y0M3-F1
#
_cell.length_a   1.000
_cell.length_b   1.000
_cell.length_c   1.000
_cell.angle_alpha   90.00
_cell.angle_beta   90.00
_cell.angle_gamma   90.00
#
_symmetry.space_group_name_H-M   'P 1'
#
loop_
_entity.id
_entity.type
_entity.pdbx_description
1 polymer ?
#
loop_
_entity_poly.entity_id
_entity_poly.type
_entity_poly.pdbx_seq_one_letter_code
_entity_poly.pdbx_strand_id
1 'polypeptide(L)'
;MRLSLLPVIFFASSAAAIWTFPQKIGIYSMVQKLATYKLSSAEESMVYGKLAIFYDDWIASAKLSSPADSSQYRDGLFALLAHINAARSEAISDPAGVENLEYLVSRIRSSYADSVQKFFGH
;
A
#
# COMPACT_ATOMS: atom_id res chain seq x y z
N MET A 1 -36.19 -35.80 -32.94
CA MET A 1 -35.84 -34.38 -32.72
C MET A 1 -34.51 -34.33 -31.99
N ARG A 2 -33.45 -33.84 -32.63
CA ARG A 2 -32.13 -33.67 -32.00
C ARG A 2 -32.06 -32.27 -31.41
N LEU A 3 -32.05 -32.15 -30.08
CA LEU A 3 -31.66 -30.93 -29.38
C LEU A 3 -30.16 -30.99 -29.13
N SER A 4 -29.38 -30.33 -29.98
CA SER A 4 -27.98 -30.04 -29.73
C SER A 4 -27.88 -28.81 -28.83
N LEU A 5 -27.63 -29.02 -27.54
CA LEU A 5 -27.22 -27.99 -26.59
C LEU A 5 -25.68 -27.92 -26.64
N LEU A 6 -25.14 -26.94 -27.36
CA LEU A 6 -23.73 -26.57 -27.21
C LEU A 6 -23.61 -25.64 -25.99
N PRO A 7 -22.71 -25.93 -25.04
CA PRO A 7 -22.46 -25.03 -23.93
C PRO A 7 -21.83 -23.73 -24.46
N VAL A 8 -22.52 -22.62 -24.27
CA VAL A 8 -21.93 -21.28 -24.39
C VAL A 8 -20.91 -21.17 -23.26
N ILE A 9 -19.64 -21.44 -23.60
CA ILE A 9 -18.52 -21.20 -22.71
C ILE A 9 -18.40 -19.68 -22.57
N PHE A 10 -19.05 -19.15 -21.53
CA PHE A 10 -18.81 -17.80 -21.04
C PHE A 10 -17.37 -17.76 -20.52
N PHE A 11 -16.43 -17.35 -21.37
CA PHE A 11 -15.13 -16.89 -20.91
C PHE A 11 -15.37 -15.61 -20.12
N ALA A 12 -15.56 -15.75 -18.82
CA ALA A 12 -15.45 -14.65 -17.88
C ALA A 12 -13.98 -14.24 -17.81
N SER A 13 -13.55 -13.45 -18.79
CA SER A 13 -12.27 -12.76 -18.75
C SER A 13 -12.28 -11.92 -17.48
N SER A 14 -11.53 -12.35 -16.47
CA SER A 14 -11.26 -11.57 -15.27
C SER A 14 -10.50 -10.34 -15.74
N ALA A 15 -11.20 -9.26 -16.07
CA ALA A 15 -10.56 -7.98 -16.34
C ALA A 15 -9.76 -7.65 -15.09
N ALA A 16 -8.43 -7.70 -15.18
CA ALA A 16 -7.56 -7.28 -14.11
C ALA A 16 -8.02 -5.87 -13.69
N ALA A 17 -8.19 -5.64 -12.39
CA ALA A 17 -8.63 -4.35 -11.89
C ALA A 17 -7.55 -3.31 -12.22
N ILE A 18 -7.74 -2.56 -13.31
CA ILE A 18 -6.81 -1.51 -13.71
C ILE A 18 -7.08 -0.31 -12.81
N TRP A 19 -6.02 0.18 -12.18
CA TRP A 19 -6.08 1.39 -11.37
C TRP A 19 -6.58 2.59 -12.16
N THR A 20 -7.51 3.32 -11.56
CA THR A 20 -8.01 4.58 -12.09
C THR A 20 -6.90 5.64 -12.08
N PHE A 21 -6.97 6.60 -12.99
CA PHE A 21 -5.99 7.70 -13.06
C PHE A 21 -5.84 8.49 -11.74
N PRO A 22 -6.91 8.81 -10.99
CA PRO A 22 -6.79 9.44 -9.67
C PRO A 22 -6.02 8.60 -8.65
N GLN A 23 -6.19 7.28 -8.65
CA GLN A 23 -5.45 6.39 -7.75
C GLN A 23 -3.94 6.45 -8.03
N LYS A 24 -3.55 6.48 -9.31
CA LYS A 24 -2.15 6.62 -9.71
C LYS A 24 -1.54 7.94 -9.24
N ILE A 25 -2.24 9.05 -9.43
CA ILE A 25 -1.79 10.38 -8.95
C ILE A 25 -1.64 10.38 -7.43
N GLY A 26 -2.59 9.78 -6.72
CA GLY A 26 -2.56 9.68 -5.26
C GLY A 26 -1.30 8.98 -4.78
N ILE A 27 -1.02 7.79 -5.30
CA ILE A 27 0.17 7.00 -4.97
C ILE A 27 1.46 7.74 -5.32
N TYR A 28 1.55 8.28 -6.55
CA TYR A 28 2.72 9.02 -6.99
C TYR A 28 3.04 10.21 -6.08
N SER A 29 2.02 10.99 -5.71
CA SER A 29 2.17 12.16 -4.83
C SER A 29 2.65 11.77 -3.43
N MET A 30 2.25 10.60 -2.93
CA MET A 30 2.70 10.08 -1.63
C MET A 30 4.15 9.59 -1.70
N VAL A 31 4.52 8.88 -2.77
CA VAL A 31 5.91 8.45 -3.03
C VAL A 31 6.85 9.64 -3.06
N GLN A 32 6.53 10.69 -3.82
CA GLN A 32 7.34 11.91 -3.89
C GLN A 32 7.55 12.55 -2.53
N LYS A 33 6.49 12.63 -1.70
CA LYS A 33 6.61 13.17 -0.34
C LYS A 33 7.51 12.30 0.54
N LEU A 34 7.31 10.98 0.53
CA LEU A 34 8.10 10.04 1.32
C LEU A 34 9.59 10.05 0.96
N ALA A 35 9.93 10.33 -0.31
CA ALA A 35 11.32 10.47 -0.75
C ALA A 35 12.04 11.67 -0.11
N THR A 36 11.30 12.68 0.35
CA THR A 36 11.86 13.90 0.97
C THR A 36 11.94 13.84 2.49
N TYR A 37 11.15 12.97 3.13
CA TYR A 37 11.05 12.90 4.58
C TYR A 37 12.05 11.92 5.19
N LYS A 38 12.46 12.17 6.43
CA LYS A 38 13.33 11.25 7.18
C LYS A 38 12.51 10.08 7.70
N LEU A 39 13.16 8.93 7.89
CA LEU A 39 12.52 7.76 8.48
C LEU A 39 12.01 8.11 9.88
N SER A 40 10.79 7.64 10.17
CA SER A 40 10.10 7.77 11.45
C SER A 40 9.93 9.22 11.91
N SER A 41 9.89 10.16 10.97
CA SER A 41 9.53 11.55 11.26
C SER A 41 8.00 11.69 11.32
N ALA A 42 7.52 12.76 11.97
CA ALA A 42 6.09 13.04 12.04
C ALA A 42 5.47 13.24 10.64
N GLU A 43 6.23 13.84 9.71
CA GLU A 43 5.82 14.05 8.33
C GLU A 43 5.69 12.74 7.56
N GLU A 44 6.64 11.81 7.74
CA GLU A 44 6.54 10.46 7.18
C GLU A 44 5.29 9.74 7.72
N SER A 45 5.10 9.74 9.04
CA SER A 45 3.93 9.13 9.68
C SER A 45 2.61 9.72 9.17
N MET A 46 2.56 11.04 8.95
CA MET A 46 1.39 11.69 8.36
C MET A 46 1.12 11.20 6.92
N VAL A 47 2.16 11.00 6.10
CA VAL A 47 1.97 10.46 4.74
C VAL A 47 1.50 9.02 4.79
N TYR A 48 2.04 8.18 5.67
CA TYR A 48 1.55 6.82 5.85
C TYR A 48 0.10 6.78 6.32
N GLY A 49 -0.29 7.64 7.26
CA GLY A 49 -1.70 7.75 7.68
C GLY A 49 -2.62 8.11 6.50
N LYS A 50 -2.22 9.06 5.65
CA LYS A 50 -2.96 9.41 4.43
C LYS A 50 -3.01 8.27 3.42
N LEU A 51 -1.95 7.48 3.30
CA LEU A 51 -1.92 6.30 2.44
C LEU A 51 -2.84 5.19 2.98
N ALA A 52 -2.91 5.00 4.30
CA ALA A 52 -3.86 4.07 4.91
C ALA A 52 -5.31 4.50 4.67
N ILE A 53 -5.64 5.78 4.84
CA ILE A 53 -6.97 6.34 4.52
C ILE A 53 -7.30 6.17 3.03
N PHE A 54 -6.32 6.32 2.14
CA PHE A 54 -6.51 6.07 0.71
C PHE A 54 -6.91 4.61 0.40
N TYR A 55 -6.52 3.65 1.25
CA TYR A 55 -6.97 2.26 1.22
C TYR A 55 -8.16 1.98 2.15
N ASP A 56 -8.86 3.02 2.61
CA ASP A 56 -10.00 2.94 3.54
C ASP A 56 -9.68 2.29 4.91
N ASP A 57 -8.41 2.25 5.31
CA ASP A 57 -7.97 1.68 6.60
C ASP A 57 -7.72 2.76 7.67
N TRP A 58 -8.82 3.22 8.26
CA TRP A 58 -8.82 4.23 9.32
C TRP A 58 -8.14 3.75 10.61
N ILE A 59 -8.17 2.44 10.89
CA ILE A 59 -7.54 1.85 12.07
C ILE A 59 -6.02 1.90 11.92
N ALA A 60 -5.50 1.49 10.77
CA ALA A 60 -4.07 1.60 10.47
C ALA A 60 -3.63 3.08 10.49
N SER A 61 -4.43 3.99 9.94
CA SER A 61 -4.14 5.42 10.01
C SER A 61 -4.02 5.93 11.45
N ALA A 62 -4.92 5.52 12.34
CA ALA A 62 -4.85 5.90 13.75
C ALA A 62 -3.58 5.34 14.41
N LYS A 63 -3.27 4.07 14.17
CA LYS A 63 -2.04 3.43 14.66
C LYS A 63 -0.75 4.10 14.17
N LEU A 64 -0.73 4.56 12.92
CA LEU A 64 0.40 5.27 12.31
C LEU A 64 0.63 6.67 12.89
N SER A 65 -0.35 7.23 13.64
CA SER A 65 -0.17 8.49 14.36
C SER A 65 0.53 8.33 15.72
N SER A 66 0.70 7.09 16.19
CA SER A 66 1.40 6.80 17.44
C SER A 66 2.91 7.06 17.32
N PRO A 67 3.63 7.25 18.44
CA PRO A 67 5.08 7.42 18.44
C PRO A 67 5.80 6.33 17.64
N ALA A 68 6.85 6.72 16.91
CA ALA A 68 7.50 5.82 15.97
C ALA A 68 8.20 4.60 16.63
N ASP A 69 8.52 4.67 17.91
CA ASP A 69 9.07 3.57 18.72
C ASP A 69 7.97 2.63 19.28
N SER A 70 6.70 2.98 19.13
CA SER A 70 5.58 2.20 19.68
C SER A 70 5.27 0.93 18.87
N SER A 71 4.73 -0.08 19.54
CA SER A 71 4.18 -1.27 18.88
C SER A 71 3.01 -0.93 17.96
N GLN A 72 2.19 0.06 18.33
CA GLN A 72 1.07 0.52 17.51
C GLN A 72 1.53 1.05 16.16
N TYR A 73 2.59 1.86 16.14
CA TYR A 73 3.16 2.35 14.88
C TYR A 73 3.62 1.20 13.98
N ARG A 74 4.31 0.20 14.54
CA ARG A 74 4.74 -1.01 13.82
C ARG A 74 3.56 -1.82 13.28
N ASP A 75 2.51 -2.00 14.06
CA ASP A 75 1.28 -2.66 13.60
C ASP A 75 0.62 -1.90 12.44
N GLY A 76 0.60 -0.57 12.52
CA GLY A 76 0.08 0.30 11.45
C GLY A 76 0.88 0.16 10.16
N LEU A 77 2.22 0.13 10.26
CA LEU A 77 3.10 -0.13 9.11
C LEU A 77 2.86 -1.53 8.51
N PHE A 78 2.64 -2.54 9.35
CA PHE A 78 2.37 -3.90 8.88
C PHE A 78 1.04 -4.00 8.14
N ALA A 79 -0.02 -3.36 8.65
CA ALA A 79 -1.32 -3.28 7.97
C ALA A 79 -1.20 -2.55 6.62
N LEU A 80 -0.49 -1.41 6.60
CA LEU A 80 -0.25 -0.65 5.37
C LEU A 80 0.52 -1.46 4.32
N LEU A 81 1.50 -2.25 4.75
CA LEU A 81 2.25 -3.14 3.88
C LEU A 81 1.37 -4.22 3.23
N ALA A 82 0.35 -4.71 3.95
CA ALA A 82 -0.61 -5.68 3.39
C ALA A 82 -1.41 -5.05 2.24
N HIS A 83 -1.91 -3.83 2.40
CA HIS A 83 -2.63 -3.08 1.35
C HIS A 83 -1.76 -2.87 0.11
N ILE A 84 -0.50 -2.46 0.30
CA ILE A 84 0.42 -2.23 -0.82
C ILE A 84 0.76 -3.53 -1.56
N ASN A 85 0.90 -4.65 -0.85
CA ASN A 85 1.14 -5.94 -1.51
C ASN A 85 -0.07 -6.43 -2.31
N ALA A 86 -1.30 -6.20 -1.82
CA ALA A 86 -2.51 -6.48 -2.58
C ALA A 86 -2.56 -5.61 -3.85
N ALA A 87 -2.33 -4.30 -3.71
CA ALA A 87 -2.21 -3.34 -4.79
C ALA A 87 -1.18 -3.74 -5.87
N ARG A 88 -0.02 -4.29 -5.48
CA ARG A 88 1.00 -4.77 -6.42
C ARG A 88 0.51 -5.89 -7.33
N SER A 89 -0.34 -6.78 -6.80
CA SER A 89 -0.90 -7.87 -7.60
C SER A 89 -1.89 -7.39 -8.67
N GLU A 90 -2.51 -6.23 -8.46
CA GLU A 90 -3.43 -5.59 -9.42
C GLU A 90 -2.71 -4.73 -10.45
N ALA A 91 -1.58 -4.11 -10.05
CA ALA A 91 -0.82 -3.19 -10.89
C ALA A 91 0.08 -3.86 -11.95
N ILE A 92 0.03 -5.19 -12.12
CA ILE A 92 0.93 -5.97 -13.01
C ILE A 92 0.94 -5.43 -14.46
N SER A 93 -0.16 -4.82 -14.91
CA SER A 93 -0.25 -4.22 -16.25
C SER A 93 0.28 -2.78 -16.37
N ASP A 94 0.78 -2.16 -15.29
CA ASP A 94 1.29 -0.79 -15.25
C ASP A 94 2.70 -0.72 -14.65
N PRO A 95 3.76 -0.67 -15.47
CA PRO A 95 5.15 -0.65 -15.01
C PRO A 95 5.48 0.50 -14.04
N ALA A 96 4.92 1.70 -14.28
CA ALA A 96 5.15 2.85 -13.40
C ALA A 96 4.40 2.69 -12.07
N GLY A 97 3.21 2.07 -12.10
CA GLY A 97 2.49 1.69 -10.89
C GLY A 97 3.28 0.70 -10.05
N VAL A 98 3.88 -0.32 -10.68
CA VAL A 98 4.71 -1.32 -10.00
C VAL A 98 5.92 -0.68 -9.31
N GLU A 99 6.68 0.17 -10.01
CA GLU A 99 7.87 0.82 -9.44
C GLU A 99 7.53 1.68 -8.20
N ASN A 100 6.46 2.47 -8.28
CA ASN A 100 6.01 3.28 -7.14
C ASN A 100 5.61 2.42 -5.94
N LEU A 101 4.95 1.28 -6.18
CA LEU A 101 4.57 0.38 -5.10
C LEU A 101 5.75 -0.36 -4.50
N GLU A 102 6.75 -0.71 -5.31
CA GLU A 102 8.00 -1.30 -4.83
C GLU A 102 8.79 -0.34 -3.95
N TYR A 103 8.84 0.94 -4.35
CA TYR A 103 9.37 1.99 -3.50
C TYR A 103 8.65 2.04 -2.15
N LEU A 104 7.30 2.05 -2.14
CA LEU A 104 6.52 2.07 -0.90
C LEU A 104 6.80 0.86 -0.01
N VAL A 105 6.90 -0.35 -0.57
CA VAL A 105 7.27 -1.57 0.17
C VAL A 105 8.64 -1.41 0.82
N SER A 106 9.64 -0.99 0.05
CA SER A 106 11.01 -0.80 0.56
C SER A 106 11.05 0.26 1.67
N ARG A 107 10.33 1.35 1.47
CA ARG A 107 10.28 2.47 2.39
C ARG A 107 9.62 2.09 3.73
N ILE A 108 8.47 1.41 3.69
CA ILE A 108 7.78 0.93 4.90
C ILE A 108 8.62 -0.07 5.68
N ARG A 109 9.32 -0.99 4.99
CA ARG A 109 10.24 -1.93 5.66
C ARG A 109 11.39 -1.20 6.35
N SER A 110 11.91 -0.14 5.74
CA SER A 110 12.95 0.69 6.34
C SER A 110 12.43 1.43 7.57
N SER A 111 11.23 2.02 7.52
CA SER A 111 10.60 2.66 8.68
C SER A 111 10.30 1.66 9.80
N TYR A 112 9.91 0.42 9.47
CA TYR A 112 9.70 -0.63 10.46
C TYR A 112 11.02 -1.00 11.17
N ALA A 113 12.10 -1.18 10.41
CA ALA A 113 13.41 -1.48 10.99
C ALA A 113 13.91 -0.34 11.89
N ASP A 114 13.75 0.92 11.47
CA ASP A 114 14.09 2.10 12.28
C ASP A 114 13.24 2.17 13.57
N SER A 115 11.94 1.90 13.47
CA SER A 115 11.04 1.81 14.63
C SER A 115 11.50 0.76 15.65
N VAL A 116 11.89 -0.44 15.18
CA VAL A 116 12.41 -1.50 16.05
C VAL A 116 13.72 -1.08 16.72
N GLN A 117 14.64 -0.47 15.97
CA GLN A 117 15.91 0.02 16.53
C GLN A 117 15.68 1.08 17.61
N LYS A 118 14.75 2.03 17.39
CA LYS A 118 14.37 3.02 18.40
C LYS A 118 13.77 2.40 19.64
N PHE A 119 12.95 1.36 19.50
CA PHE A 119 12.36 0.67 20.65
C PHE A 119 13.40 -0.01 21.55
N PHE A 120 14.46 -0.59 20.97
CA PHE A 120 15.51 -1.30 21.73
C PHE A 120 16.74 -0.45 22.08
N GLY A 121 16.91 0.71 21.43
CA GLY A 121 18.06 1.61 21.62
C GLY A 121 17.90 2.59 22.79
N HIS A 122 16.88 2.42 23.62
CA HIS A 122 16.58 3.20 24.81
C HIS A 122 16.68 2.37 26.09
#